data_AF-A0A7X7BCA8-F1
#
_entry.id   AF-A0A7X7BCA8-F1
#
_cell.length_a   1.000
_cell.length_b   1.000
_cell.length_c   1.000
_cell.angle_alpha   90.00
_cell.angle_beta   90.00
_cell.angle_gamma   90.00
#
_symmetry.space_group_name_H-M   'P 1'
#
loop_
_entity.id
_entity.type
_entity.pdbx_description
1 polymer ?
#
loop_
_entity_poly.entity_id
_entity_poly.type
_entity_poly.pdbx_seq_one_letter_code
_entity_poly.pdbx_strand_id
1 'polypeptide(L)'
;VTVLEGASLVLDGASETVGALAGYGTVVLNDAELAVATPAGLSAFFAGNISGTGGLIKTGPGTQILFGTNTYTGATVVQQGTLQIQGVVPFRWFRFTVKKNRTNVNVLQFSEFALYDADDQRQNAGLVAGASVAELAPGQFATPQVYTLGSTSESADKLFDQLTSTKWCLTQNIPVVDNPATHRIVVMRLPEDAPEIVAYNLCTANDTPDRDPVTWMFEGSVDGSEWVVIDARADVVPPSTGGTGTDVNVNTGRFLYYNDGEAYGLAQRAVGTGESEDGSDVIPAGSPLEIREGATLDVSVRESIGTLRVDMLSAGTLTKLMAEPSGTLYIVNAGGQSSGLVLPLTIGSLEGRDHLGSWAVYMDGVRQNGVSLSVNADGYLVLQTKGTLITVQ
;
A
#
# COMPACT_ATOMS: atom_id res chain seq x y z
N VAL A 1 -2.81 -6.78 18.01
CA VAL A 1 -1.41 -6.35 18.11
C VAL A 1 -1.20 -5.28 17.07
N THR A 2 -0.67 -4.12 17.48
CA THR A 2 -0.30 -3.05 16.56
C THR A 2 1.22 -2.91 16.58
N VAL A 3 1.88 -3.13 15.44
CA VAL A 3 3.33 -2.92 15.30
C VAL A 3 3.52 -1.56 14.65
N LEU A 4 3.97 -0.60 15.45
CA LEU A 4 4.16 0.78 15.00
C LEU A 4 5.31 0.89 13.99
N GLU A 5 5.31 1.95 13.18
CA GLU A 5 6.44 2.23 12.28
C GLU A 5 7.77 2.27 13.07
N GLY A 6 8.81 1.63 12.54
CA GLY A 6 10.11 1.49 13.20
C GLY A 6 10.17 0.50 14.37
N ALA A 7 9.02 -0.08 14.78
CA ALA A 7 8.98 -1.16 15.76
C ALA A 7 9.02 -2.55 15.10
N SER A 8 9.39 -3.56 15.87
CA SER A 8 9.42 -4.95 15.43
C SER A 8 8.67 -5.87 16.40
N LEU A 9 7.82 -6.75 15.85
CA LEU A 9 7.35 -7.95 16.52
C LEU A 9 8.24 -9.12 16.11
N VAL A 10 8.92 -9.75 17.06
CA VAL A 10 9.83 -10.88 16.80
C VAL A 10 9.31 -12.13 17.50
N LEU A 11 9.13 -13.23 16.76
CA LEU A 11 8.79 -14.54 17.30
C LEU A 11 10.07 -15.38 17.43
N ASP A 12 10.52 -15.64 18.65
CA ASP A 12 11.78 -16.37 18.92
C ASP A 12 11.53 -17.89 19.04
N GLY A 13 11.06 -18.51 17.94
CA GLY A 13 10.83 -19.95 17.83
C GLY A 13 9.55 -20.49 18.49
N ALA A 14 8.71 -19.62 19.04
CA ALA A 14 7.38 -19.97 19.55
C ALA A 14 6.29 -19.38 18.66
N SER A 15 5.40 -20.25 18.16
CA SER A 15 4.23 -19.81 17.41
C SER A 15 3.24 -19.07 18.31
N GLU A 16 2.65 -17.99 17.78
CA GLU A 16 1.79 -17.09 18.53
C GLU A 16 0.43 -16.93 17.84
N THR A 17 -0.61 -16.64 18.63
CA THR A 17 -1.93 -16.25 18.12
C THR A 17 -2.31 -14.86 18.60
N VAL A 18 -2.58 -13.96 17.67
CA VAL A 18 -3.03 -12.59 17.95
C VAL A 18 -4.45 -12.40 17.44
N GLY A 19 -5.24 -11.59 18.14
CA GLY A 19 -6.61 -11.29 17.69
C GLY A 19 -6.66 -10.50 16.38
N ALA A 20 -5.68 -9.65 16.11
CA ALA A 20 -5.56 -8.90 14.85
C ALA A 20 -4.11 -8.41 14.71
N LEU A 21 -3.65 -8.23 13.48
CA LEU A 21 -2.36 -7.61 13.19
C LEU A 21 -2.58 -6.26 12.51
N ALA A 22 -2.02 -5.20 13.10
CA ALA A 22 -2.19 -3.84 12.61
C ALA A 22 -0.88 -3.05 12.60
N GLY A 23 -0.85 -1.97 11.81
CA GLY A 23 0.27 -1.01 11.78
C GLY A 23 1.24 -1.23 10.61
N TYR A 24 2.44 -0.69 10.77
CA TYR A 24 3.40 -0.42 9.69
C TYR A 24 4.84 -0.85 10.04
N GLY A 25 5.06 -1.37 11.24
CA GLY A 25 6.35 -1.90 11.66
C GLY A 25 6.65 -3.27 11.04
N THR A 26 7.68 -3.94 11.51
CA THR A 26 8.11 -5.22 10.91
C THR A 26 7.69 -6.40 11.76
N VAL A 27 7.34 -7.52 11.13
CA VAL A 27 7.21 -8.83 11.80
C VAL A 27 8.36 -9.74 11.37
N VAL A 28 9.04 -10.34 12.34
CA VAL A 28 10.08 -11.35 12.13
C VAL A 28 9.58 -12.66 12.73
N LEU A 29 9.18 -13.59 11.87
CA LEU A 29 8.63 -14.89 12.25
C LEU A 29 9.71 -15.86 12.76
N ASN A 30 10.98 -15.64 12.40
CA ASN A 30 12.03 -16.68 12.49
C ASN A 30 11.48 -17.99 11.92
N ASP A 31 11.46 -19.09 12.68
CA ASP A 31 10.88 -20.38 12.29
C ASP A 31 9.47 -20.64 12.85
N ALA A 32 8.83 -19.65 13.48
CA ALA A 32 7.54 -19.78 14.14
C ALA A 32 6.35 -19.42 13.23
N GLU A 33 5.14 -19.87 13.61
CA GLU A 33 3.90 -19.48 12.94
C GLU A 33 3.23 -18.30 13.66
N LEU A 34 2.77 -17.31 12.90
CA LEU A 34 1.89 -16.26 13.41
C LEU A 34 0.45 -16.53 12.97
N ALA A 35 -0.43 -16.86 13.92
CA ALA A 35 -1.86 -16.93 13.68
C ALA A 35 -2.54 -15.59 13.97
N VAL A 36 -3.29 -15.07 13.02
CA VAL A 36 -4.07 -13.84 13.12
C VAL A 36 -5.55 -14.21 13.14
N ALA A 37 -6.18 -14.11 14.31
CA ALA A 37 -7.53 -14.57 14.62
C ALA A 37 -8.56 -13.42 14.61
N THR A 38 -8.69 -12.72 13.48
CA THR A 38 -9.56 -11.53 13.36
C THR A 38 -11.01 -11.84 13.76
N PRO A 39 -11.60 -11.15 14.77
CA PRO A 39 -12.97 -11.38 15.20
C PRO A 39 -14.03 -11.01 14.16
N ALA A 40 -15.23 -11.55 14.33
CA ALA A 40 -16.36 -11.29 13.44
C ALA A 40 -16.68 -9.80 13.36
N GLY A 41 -16.92 -9.30 12.15
CA GLY A 41 -17.27 -7.90 11.90
C GLY A 41 -16.11 -6.91 12.01
N LEU A 42 -14.88 -7.38 12.28
CA LEU A 42 -13.69 -6.53 12.30
C LEU A 42 -12.85 -6.75 11.03
N SER A 43 -12.29 -5.65 10.56
CA SER A 43 -11.21 -5.61 9.57
C SER A 43 -9.98 -5.00 10.22
N ALA A 44 -8.83 -5.64 10.06
CA ALA A 44 -7.54 -5.12 10.49
C ALA A 44 -6.59 -5.09 9.30
N PHE A 45 -5.75 -4.06 9.22
CA PHE A 45 -4.85 -3.85 8.10
C PHE A 45 -3.41 -3.82 8.64
N PHE A 46 -2.49 -4.53 7.98
CA PHE A 46 -1.07 -4.50 8.31
C PHE A 46 -0.29 -4.20 7.05
N ALA A 47 0.42 -3.08 7.06
CA ALA A 47 1.13 -2.54 5.90
C ALA A 47 2.65 -2.47 6.12
N GLY A 48 3.14 -3.29 7.04
CA GLY A 48 4.55 -3.52 7.25
C GLY A 48 5.02 -4.87 6.69
N ASN A 49 6.33 -5.11 6.73
CA ASN A 49 6.92 -6.30 6.14
C ASN A 49 6.96 -7.46 7.13
N ILE A 50 6.66 -8.66 6.65
CA ILE A 50 6.77 -9.93 7.37
C ILE A 50 7.92 -10.75 6.77
N SER A 51 8.80 -11.28 7.61
CA SER A 51 10.00 -12.02 7.20
C SER A 51 10.26 -13.27 8.06
N GLY A 52 11.12 -14.18 7.59
CA GLY A 52 11.53 -15.38 8.33
C GLY A 52 11.30 -16.68 7.55
N THR A 53 11.59 -17.83 8.16
CA THR A 53 11.27 -19.15 7.57
C THR A 53 9.91 -19.70 7.99
N GLY A 54 9.29 -19.09 9.00
CA GLY A 54 7.99 -19.42 9.55
C GLY A 54 6.83 -18.99 8.65
N GLY A 55 5.60 -19.31 9.08
CA GLY A 55 4.38 -19.16 8.29
C GLY A 55 3.36 -18.20 8.88
N LEU A 56 2.38 -17.81 8.06
CA LEU A 56 1.25 -16.97 8.46
C LEU A 56 -0.04 -17.77 8.40
N ILE A 57 -0.84 -17.73 9.46
CA ILE A 57 -2.15 -18.36 9.52
C ILE A 57 -3.21 -17.28 9.70
N LYS A 58 -4.10 -17.09 8.72
CA LYS A 58 -5.31 -16.31 8.90
C LYS A 58 -6.42 -17.22 9.44
N THR A 59 -6.92 -16.90 10.63
CA THR A 59 -8.07 -17.56 11.26
C THR A 59 -9.05 -16.51 11.81
N GLY A 60 -10.11 -16.94 12.47
CA GLY A 60 -11.19 -16.07 12.90
C GLY A 60 -12.07 -15.57 11.72
N PRO A 61 -13.34 -15.26 11.96
CA PRO A 61 -14.30 -14.94 10.88
C PRO A 61 -14.18 -13.53 10.28
N GLY A 62 -13.34 -12.65 10.84
CA GLY A 62 -13.13 -11.28 10.31
C GLY A 62 -12.15 -11.23 9.13
N THR A 63 -11.78 -10.01 8.75
CA THR A 63 -10.88 -9.72 7.62
C THR A 63 -9.52 -9.25 8.10
N GLN A 64 -8.44 -9.88 7.65
CA GLN A 64 -7.10 -9.32 7.74
C GLN A 64 -6.70 -8.83 6.36
N ILE A 65 -6.32 -7.57 6.26
CA ILE A 65 -5.80 -6.95 5.04
C ILE A 65 -4.29 -6.87 5.20
N LEU A 66 -3.56 -7.36 4.21
CA LEU A 66 -2.11 -7.24 4.15
C LEU A 66 -1.71 -6.35 2.98
N PHE A 67 -0.70 -5.55 3.26
CA PHE A 67 0.01 -4.74 2.29
C PHE A 67 1.50 -4.95 2.50
N GLY A 68 2.29 -4.49 1.54
CA GLY A 68 3.74 -4.47 1.65
C GLY A 68 4.39 -5.79 1.20
N THR A 69 5.70 -5.71 1.06
CA THR A 69 6.53 -6.78 0.53
C THR A 69 6.94 -7.75 1.64
N ASN A 70 6.47 -8.98 1.52
CA ASN A 70 6.78 -10.02 2.48
C ASN A 70 7.88 -10.95 1.95
N THR A 71 8.68 -11.51 2.85
CA THR A 71 9.83 -12.37 2.51
C THR A 71 9.86 -13.66 3.34
N TYR A 72 8.77 -13.96 4.05
CA TYR A 72 8.69 -15.22 4.78
C TYR A 72 8.56 -16.41 3.83
N THR A 73 9.15 -17.56 4.15
CA THR A 73 9.12 -18.74 3.28
C THR A 73 8.18 -19.85 3.74
N GLY A 74 7.64 -19.75 4.96
CA GLY A 74 6.65 -20.70 5.46
C GLY A 74 5.29 -20.50 4.80
N ALA A 75 4.37 -21.44 5.05
CA ALA A 75 3.08 -21.43 4.39
C ALA A 75 2.21 -20.23 4.81
N THR A 76 1.42 -19.72 3.86
CA THR A 76 0.27 -18.87 4.14
C THR A 76 -0.98 -19.74 4.15
N VAL A 77 -1.64 -19.84 5.30
CA VAL A 77 -2.83 -20.68 5.47
C VAL A 77 -4.03 -19.80 5.85
N VAL A 78 -5.05 -19.75 5.00
CA VAL A 78 -6.32 -19.10 5.29
C VAL A 78 -7.31 -20.15 5.77
N GLN A 79 -7.49 -20.24 7.09
CA GLN A 79 -8.35 -21.23 7.74
C GLN A 79 -9.79 -20.77 7.93
N GLN A 80 -10.00 -19.47 8.15
CA GLN A 80 -11.32 -18.88 8.37
C GLN A 80 -11.34 -17.39 8.01
N GLY A 81 -12.51 -16.90 7.60
CA GLY A 81 -12.72 -15.50 7.26
C GLY A 81 -12.00 -15.11 5.98
N THR A 82 -11.58 -13.85 5.89
CA THR A 82 -10.93 -13.32 4.69
C THR A 82 -9.51 -12.87 4.99
N LEU A 83 -8.55 -13.35 4.20
CA LEU A 83 -7.27 -12.67 4.01
C LEU A 83 -7.40 -11.83 2.73
N GLN A 84 -7.16 -10.53 2.81
CA GLN A 84 -7.26 -9.62 1.68
C GLN A 84 -5.89 -9.05 1.33
N ILE A 85 -5.57 -9.03 0.05
CA ILE A 85 -4.32 -8.50 -0.51
C ILE A 85 -4.63 -7.23 -1.29
N GLN A 86 -4.01 -6.12 -0.86
CA GLN A 86 -4.14 -4.80 -1.46
C GLN A 86 -2.76 -4.18 -1.68
N GLY A 87 -2.62 -3.37 -2.73
CA GLY A 87 -1.33 -2.79 -3.16
C GLY A 87 -1.14 -1.33 -2.80
N VAL A 88 -2.15 -0.69 -2.19
CA VAL A 88 -2.10 0.71 -1.76
C VAL A 88 -2.84 0.84 -0.44
N VAL A 89 -2.19 1.41 0.57
CA VAL A 89 -2.85 1.69 1.85
C VAL A 89 -3.90 2.78 1.61
N PRO A 90 -5.17 2.58 2.04
CA PRO A 90 -6.25 3.53 1.80
C PRO A 90 -6.17 4.70 2.78
N PHE A 91 -5.09 5.47 2.71
CA PHE A 91 -4.93 6.66 3.54
C PHE A 91 -6.08 7.63 3.28
N ARG A 92 -6.67 8.11 4.38
CA ARG A 92 -7.72 9.14 4.38
C ARG A 92 -7.25 10.42 5.06
N TRP A 93 -6.20 10.29 5.85
CA TRP A 93 -5.54 11.37 6.54
C TRP A 93 -4.16 11.58 5.92
N PHE A 94 -3.82 12.85 5.70
CA PHE A 94 -2.52 13.24 5.18
C PHE A 94 -1.94 14.34 6.04
N ARG A 95 -0.63 14.30 6.27
CA ARG A 95 0.09 15.28 7.07
C ARG A 95 1.27 15.78 6.28
N PHE A 96 1.27 17.09 6.01
CA PHE A 96 2.38 17.76 5.36
C PHE A 96 3.13 18.60 6.39
N THR A 97 4.41 18.26 6.60
CA THR A 97 5.28 18.87 7.61
C THR A 97 6.43 19.60 6.93
N VAL A 98 6.44 20.93 6.99
CA VAL A 98 7.57 21.74 6.50
C VAL A 98 8.68 21.77 7.54
N LYS A 99 9.87 21.35 7.12
CA LYS A 99 11.07 21.22 7.98
C LYS A 99 12.12 22.30 7.72
N LYS A 100 12.11 22.92 6.53
CA LYS A 100 13.05 23.98 6.14
C LYS A 100 12.50 24.82 4.99
N ASN A 101 12.73 26.13 5.01
CA ASN A 101 12.57 27.01 3.86
C ASN A 101 13.93 27.38 3.24
N ARG A 102 13.92 27.87 2.01
CA ARG A 102 15.11 27.99 1.14
C ARG A 102 16.33 28.65 1.79
N THR A 103 16.14 29.66 2.63
CA THR A 103 17.24 30.45 3.22
C THR A 103 17.22 30.56 4.75
N ASN A 104 16.43 29.71 5.44
CA ASN A 104 16.26 29.74 6.90
C ASN A 104 15.72 31.08 7.43
N VAL A 105 14.81 31.71 6.69
CA VAL A 105 14.15 32.97 7.08
C VAL A 105 12.93 32.70 7.97
N ASN A 106 12.50 33.70 8.74
CA ASN A 106 11.39 33.57 9.69
C ASN A 106 9.99 33.66 9.05
N VAL A 107 9.88 33.41 7.75
CA VAL A 107 8.63 33.42 6.98
C VAL A 107 8.61 32.20 6.06
N LEU A 108 7.51 31.46 6.06
CA LEU A 108 7.24 30.33 5.16
C LEU A 108 6.08 30.69 4.25
N GLN A 109 6.14 30.31 2.97
CA GLN A 109 5.01 30.48 2.07
C GLN A 109 4.96 29.46 0.95
N PHE A 110 3.76 29.17 0.46
CA PHE A 110 3.49 28.44 -0.77
C PHE A 110 2.00 28.59 -1.13
N SER A 111 1.68 28.37 -2.39
CA SER A 111 0.37 28.70 -2.95
C SER A 111 -0.59 27.54 -2.98
N GLU A 112 -0.14 26.35 -3.35
CA GLU A 112 -1.02 25.19 -3.49
C GLU A 112 -0.35 23.94 -2.95
N PHE A 113 -1.19 23.05 -2.43
CA PHE A 113 -0.86 21.66 -2.17
C PHE A 113 -1.94 20.80 -2.81
N ALA A 114 -1.56 19.98 -3.79
CA ALA A 114 -2.49 19.15 -4.55
C ALA A 114 -2.19 17.68 -4.31
N LEU A 115 -3.24 16.88 -4.08
CA LEU A 115 -3.19 15.43 -4.01
C LEU A 115 -3.90 14.86 -5.23
N TYR A 116 -3.27 13.93 -5.92
CA TYR A 116 -3.75 13.36 -7.18
C TYR A 116 -4.01 11.86 -7.05
N ASP A 117 -5.09 11.41 -7.67
CA ASP A 117 -5.37 9.99 -7.84
C ASP A 117 -4.67 9.40 -9.08
N ALA A 118 -4.92 8.11 -9.35
CA ALA A 118 -4.34 7.39 -10.48
C ALA A 118 -4.75 7.94 -11.86
N ASP A 119 -5.84 8.71 -11.93
CA ASP A 119 -6.35 9.34 -13.15
C ASP A 119 -5.92 10.81 -13.27
N ASP A 120 -4.91 11.22 -12.50
CA ASP A 120 -4.36 12.58 -12.42
C ASP A 120 -5.42 13.63 -12.02
N GLN A 121 -6.46 13.21 -11.29
CA GLN A 121 -7.49 14.10 -10.77
C GLN A 121 -7.13 14.57 -9.37
N ARG A 122 -7.22 15.89 -9.15
CA ARG A 122 -6.99 16.49 -7.83
C ARG A 122 -8.12 16.14 -6.85
N GLN A 123 -7.76 15.58 -5.70
CA GLN A 123 -8.70 15.05 -4.71
C GLN A 123 -8.91 15.92 -3.47
N ASN A 124 -8.02 16.88 -3.22
CA ASN A 124 -8.10 17.76 -2.06
C ASN A 124 -8.62 19.17 -2.39
N ALA A 125 -9.39 19.27 -3.47
CA ALA A 125 -10.12 20.48 -3.84
C ALA A 125 -11.28 20.74 -2.84
N GLY A 126 -11.40 21.98 -2.37
CA GLY A 126 -12.53 22.39 -1.53
C GLY A 126 -12.48 21.90 -0.08
N LEU A 127 -11.32 21.40 0.38
CA LEU A 127 -11.09 21.20 1.81
C LEU A 127 -11.28 22.52 2.56
N VAL A 128 -12.02 22.48 3.66
CA VAL A 128 -12.26 23.65 4.51
C VAL A 128 -11.62 23.48 5.88
N ALA A 129 -11.39 24.60 6.58
CA ALA A 129 -10.86 24.56 7.94
C ALA A 129 -11.83 23.77 8.85
N GLY A 130 -11.30 22.77 9.55
CA GLY A 130 -12.03 21.94 10.50
C GLY A 130 -11.70 22.25 11.96
N ALA A 131 -12.28 21.46 12.86
CA ALA A 131 -12.02 21.51 14.29
C ALA A 131 -10.61 20.95 14.62
N SER A 132 -10.35 20.56 15.88
CA SER A 132 -9.05 19.96 16.23
C SER A 132 -8.77 18.71 15.38
N VAL A 133 -7.51 18.27 15.30
CA VAL A 133 -7.12 17.09 14.50
C VAL A 133 -7.96 15.85 14.85
N ALA A 134 -8.26 15.66 16.14
CA ALA A 134 -9.08 14.54 16.62
C ALA A 134 -10.57 14.65 16.22
N GLU A 135 -11.02 15.83 15.84
CA GLU A 135 -12.41 16.15 15.50
C GLU A 135 -12.60 16.45 14.00
N LEU A 136 -11.53 16.36 13.20
CA LEU A 136 -11.61 16.62 11.76
C LEU A 136 -12.61 15.67 11.10
N ALA A 137 -13.66 16.21 10.49
CA ALA A 137 -14.59 15.46 9.67
C ALA A 137 -14.03 15.24 8.24
N PRO A 138 -14.53 14.25 7.48
CA PRO A 138 -14.12 14.07 6.09
C PRO A 138 -14.32 15.35 5.29
N GLY A 139 -13.34 15.72 4.45
CA GLY A 139 -13.35 16.95 3.68
C GLY A 139 -12.83 18.20 4.43
N GLN A 140 -12.09 18.02 5.52
CA GLN A 140 -11.56 19.13 6.33
C GLN A 140 -10.04 19.08 6.48
N PHE A 141 -9.45 20.18 6.91
CA PHE A 141 -8.04 20.25 7.32
C PHE A 141 -7.86 21.00 8.64
N ALA A 142 -6.76 20.75 9.35
CA ALA A 142 -6.35 21.47 10.54
C ALA A 142 -4.86 21.77 10.52
N THR A 143 -4.46 22.77 11.29
CA THR A 143 -3.06 22.97 11.67
C THR A 143 -2.94 22.56 13.16
N PRO A 144 -2.13 21.54 13.51
CA PRO A 144 -1.99 21.07 14.89
C PRO A 144 -1.46 22.13 15.86
N GLN A 145 -0.88 23.22 15.34
CA GLN A 145 -0.34 24.32 16.13
C GLN A 145 -0.97 25.64 15.69
N VAL A 146 -1.64 26.29 16.64
CA VAL A 146 -2.26 27.61 16.44
C VAL A 146 -1.17 28.68 16.45
N TYR A 147 -0.54 28.90 15.30
CA TYR A 147 0.24 30.11 15.05
C TYR A 147 -0.64 31.17 14.43
N THR A 148 -0.17 32.41 14.35
CA THR A 148 -0.77 33.44 13.51
C THR A 148 -0.91 32.85 12.11
N LEU A 149 -2.11 32.45 11.70
CA LEU A 149 -2.42 31.70 10.48
C LEU A 149 -2.18 32.54 9.21
N GLY A 150 -1.11 33.35 9.15
CA GLY A 150 -1.02 34.46 8.23
C GLY A 150 -2.05 35.54 8.53
N SER A 151 -2.28 36.42 7.56
CA SER A 151 -3.45 37.30 7.55
C SER A 151 -4.67 36.52 7.09
N THR A 152 -5.87 37.10 7.20
CA THR A 152 -7.11 36.50 6.68
C THR A 152 -7.07 36.23 5.16
N SER A 153 -6.12 36.84 4.43
CA SER A 153 -5.92 36.62 3.00
C SER A 153 -4.78 35.63 2.69
N GLU A 154 -4.00 35.21 3.70
CA GLU A 154 -2.81 34.39 3.50
C GLU A 154 -2.74 33.17 4.44
N SER A 155 -3.89 32.54 4.68
CA SER A 155 -4.08 31.43 5.61
C SER A 155 -3.95 30.04 4.96
N ALA A 156 -3.90 28.98 5.77
CA ALA A 156 -3.62 27.63 5.29
C ALA A 156 -4.72 27.07 4.36
N ASP A 157 -5.94 27.61 4.38
CA ASP A 157 -7.01 27.29 3.42
C ASP A 157 -6.62 27.63 1.98
N LYS A 158 -5.70 28.59 1.78
CA LYS A 158 -5.22 28.97 0.45
C LYS A 158 -4.49 27.84 -0.26
N LEU A 159 -4.00 26.83 0.46
CA LEU A 159 -3.37 25.67 -0.14
C LEU A 159 -4.34 24.77 -0.92
N PHE A 160 -5.65 24.93 -0.72
CA PHE A 160 -6.68 23.99 -1.17
C PHE A 160 -7.79 24.67 -2.01
N ASP A 161 -7.62 25.95 -2.35
CA ASP A 161 -8.64 26.75 -3.04
C ASP A 161 -8.53 26.68 -4.58
N GLN A 162 -7.51 26.01 -5.11
CA GLN A 162 -7.23 25.86 -6.55
C GLN A 162 -6.91 27.19 -7.25
N LEU A 163 -6.54 28.21 -6.49
CA LEU A 163 -6.11 29.49 -6.99
C LEU A 163 -4.64 29.67 -6.65
N THR A 164 -3.76 29.30 -7.58
CA THR A 164 -2.31 29.54 -7.42
C THR A 164 -2.02 31.00 -7.06
N SER A 165 -2.85 31.96 -7.50
CA SER A 165 -2.73 33.39 -7.16
C SER A 165 -2.84 33.76 -5.67
N THR A 166 -3.39 32.88 -4.82
CA THR A 166 -3.43 33.04 -3.35
C THR A 166 -2.25 32.30 -2.73
N LYS A 167 -2.00 32.48 -1.43
CA LYS A 167 -0.92 31.75 -0.75
C LYS A 167 -1.19 31.58 0.73
N TRP A 168 -0.66 30.51 1.30
CA TRP A 168 -0.39 30.49 2.73
C TRP A 168 0.93 31.22 2.97
N CYS A 169 0.92 32.22 3.86
CA CYS A 169 2.12 32.95 4.28
C CYS A 169 2.16 33.00 5.80
N LEU A 170 3.07 32.23 6.39
CA LEU A 170 3.27 32.14 7.82
C LEU A 170 4.47 32.99 8.23
N THR A 171 4.26 33.95 9.13
CA THR A 171 5.33 34.76 9.72
C THR A 171 5.76 34.22 11.08
N GLN A 172 6.93 34.66 11.56
CA GLN A 172 7.49 34.28 12.87
C GLN A 172 7.78 32.77 13.00
N ASN A 173 8.19 32.13 11.90
CA ASN A 173 8.62 30.74 11.92
C ASN A 173 9.90 30.52 11.10
N ILE A 174 10.95 30.03 11.75
CA ILE A 174 12.14 29.48 11.09
C ILE A 174 12.08 27.97 11.27
N PRO A 175 11.58 27.20 10.28
CA PRO A 175 11.57 25.75 10.39
C PRO A 175 13.01 25.22 10.29
N VAL A 176 13.41 24.41 11.28
CA VAL A 176 14.74 23.81 11.38
C VAL A 176 14.60 22.28 11.38
N VAL A 177 15.37 21.60 10.52
CA VAL A 177 15.23 20.17 10.23
C VAL A 177 15.18 19.30 11.49
N ASP A 178 16.06 19.56 12.45
CA ASP A 178 16.21 18.76 13.67
C ASP A 178 15.50 19.34 14.90
N ASN A 179 14.60 20.32 14.69
CA ASN A 179 13.81 20.91 15.78
C ASN A 179 12.30 20.84 15.48
N PRO A 180 11.62 19.74 15.85
CA PRO A 180 10.20 19.54 15.60
C PRO A 180 9.28 20.65 16.11
N ALA A 181 9.67 21.37 17.17
CA ALA A 181 8.89 22.50 17.70
C ALA A 181 8.77 23.68 16.70
N THR A 182 9.64 23.72 15.69
CA THR A 182 9.65 24.73 14.63
C THR A 182 8.99 24.26 13.33
N HIS A 183 8.62 22.98 13.24
CA HIS A 183 7.96 22.46 12.05
C HIS A 183 6.53 22.97 11.97
N ARG A 184 6.00 23.04 10.75
CA ARG A 184 4.63 23.49 10.52
C ARG A 184 3.89 22.43 9.74
N ILE A 185 2.73 22.11 10.28
CA ILE A 185 2.02 20.89 9.93
C ILE A 185 0.63 21.28 9.45
N VAL A 186 0.25 20.77 8.29
CA VAL A 186 -1.12 20.79 7.81
C VAL A 186 -1.61 19.35 7.75
N VAL A 187 -2.68 19.07 8.47
CA VAL A 187 -3.36 17.77 8.49
C VAL A 187 -4.61 17.89 7.65
N MET A 188 -4.78 17.00 6.68
CA MET A 188 -5.91 16.93 5.76
C MET A 188 -6.65 15.63 6.00
N ARG A 189 -7.98 15.66 6.03
CA ARG A 189 -8.84 14.48 5.99
C ARG A 189 -9.67 14.53 4.71
N LEU A 190 -9.44 13.58 3.80
CA LEU A 190 -10.21 13.48 2.56
C LEU A 190 -11.61 12.89 2.82
N PRO A 191 -12.57 13.08 1.91
CA PRO A 191 -13.82 12.33 1.90
C PRO A 191 -13.58 10.81 1.99
N GLU A 192 -14.49 10.09 2.63
CA GLU A 192 -14.35 8.62 2.82
C GLU A 192 -14.31 7.87 1.48
N ASP A 193 -15.05 8.37 0.50
CA ASP A 193 -15.17 7.86 -0.86
C ASP A 193 -14.12 8.43 -1.82
N ALA A 194 -13.17 9.24 -1.33
CA ALA A 194 -12.08 9.72 -2.17
C ALA A 194 -11.27 8.54 -2.73
N PRO A 195 -10.89 8.58 -4.02
CA PRO A 195 -9.99 7.59 -4.60
C PRO A 195 -8.62 7.63 -3.93
N GLU A 196 -7.85 6.57 -4.16
CA GLU A 196 -6.51 6.46 -3.61
C GLU A 196 -5.58 7.53 -4.17
N ILE A 197 -4.81 8.15 -3.29
CA ILE A 197 -3.83 9.17 -3.67
C ILE A 197 -2.53 8.48 -4.07
N VAL A 198 -2.03 8.81 -5.26
CA VAL A 198 -0.80 8.22 -5.81
C VAL A 198 0.32 9.23 -6.01
N ALA A 199 -0.01 10.52 -6.00
CA ALA A 199 0.95 11.60 -6.18
C ALA A 199 0.52 12.89 -5.47
N TYR A 200 1.47 13.80 -5.30
CA TYR A 200 1.20 15.15 -4.80
C TYR A 200 2.04 16.19 -5.53
N ASN A 201 1.59 17.44 -5.51
CA ASN A 201 2.39 18.56 -5.99
C ASN A 201 2.22 19.80 -5.10
N LEU A 202 3.21 20.69 -5.15
CA LEU A 202 3.27 21.95 -4.45
C LEU A 202 3.39 23.08 -5.47
N CYS A 203 2.84 24.25 -5.17
CA CYS A 203 3.06 25.46 -5.97
C CYS A 203 3.79 26.51 -5.14
N THR A 204 4.86 27.10 -5.68
CA THR A 204 5.57 28.21 -5.04
C THR A 204 4.68 29.44 -4.88
N ALA A 205 5.00 30.30 -3.93
CA ALA A 205 4.30 31.57 -3.74
C ALA A 205 4.83 32.65 -4.70
N ASN A 206 4.44 33.90 -4.47
CA ASN A 206 4.43 34.93 -5.52
C ASN A 206 5.39 36.10 -5.35
N ASP A 207 6.21 36.16 -4.32
CA ASP A 207 6.92 37.41 -3.99
C ASP A 207 8.36 37.21 -3.50
N THR A 208 8.65 36.19 -2.70
CA THR A 208 9.98 36.00 -2.10
C THR A 208 10.35 34.51 -2.02
N PRO A 209 11.10 33.99 -3.01
CA PRO A 209 11.45 32.57 -3.11
C PRO A 209 12.26 32.04 -1.93
N ASP A 210 12.95 32.92 -1.21
CA ASP A 210 13.73 32.60 0.00
C ASP A 210 12.91 31.92 1.11
N ARG A 211 11.58 32.07 1.03
CA ARG A 211 10.59 31.58 2.00
C ARG A 211 9.92 30.27 1.57
N ASP A 212 10.15 29.81 0.34
CA ASP A 212 9.51 28.60 -0.17
C ASP A 212 10.04 27.35 0.57
N PRO A 213 9.21 26.31 0.77
CA PRO A 213 9.61 25.07 1.40
C PRO A 213 10.63 24.31 0.55
N VAL A 214 11.74 23.87 1.15
CA VAL A 214 12.78 23.07 0.44
C VAL A 214 13.06 21.74 1.11
N THR A 215 12.55 21.53 2.32
CA THR A 215 12.62 20.26 3.02
C THR A 215 11.30 20.04 3.72
N TRP A 216 10.71 18.89 3.48
CA TRP A 216 9.43 18.52 4.05
C TRP A 216 9.32 17.01 4.23
N MET A 217 8.35 16.62 5.02
CA MET A 217 7.93 15.26 5.22
C MET A 217 6.45 15.19 4.90
N PHE A 218 6.05 14.19 4.12
CA PHE A 218 4.68 13.93 3.76
C PHE A 218 4.29 12.55 4.26
N GLU A 219 3.20 12.51 5.02
CA GLU A 219 2.78 11.34 5.79
C GLU A 219 1.32 11.00 5.53
N GLY A 220 1.03 9.69 5.51
CA GLY A 220 -0.31 9.14 5.37
C GLY A 220 -0.78 8.49 6.68
N SER A 221 -2.08 8.48 6.90
CA SER A 221 -2.73 7.75 7.99
C SER A 221 -4.13 7.29 7.57
N VAL A 222 -4.55 6.11 8.04
CA VAL A 222 -5.91 5.62 7.81
C VAL A 222 -6.87 6.06 8.92
N ASP A 223 -6.34 6.32 10.12
CA ASP A 223 -7.12 6.57 11.34
C ASP A 223 -6.91 7.96 11.94
N GLY A 224 -5.93 8.72 11.43
CA GLY A 224 -5.54 10.04 11.92
C GLY A 224 -4.64 10.01 13.17
N SER A 225 -4.39 8.83 13.74
CA SER A 225 -3.53 8.65 14.92
C SER A 225 -2.18 8.06 14.59
N GLU A 226 -2.13 7.06 13.72
CA GLU A 226 -0.91 6.37 13.32
C GLU A 226 -0.46 6.85 11.94
N TRP A 227 0.73 7.44 11.88
CA TRP A 227 1.26 8.14 10.71
C TRP A 227 2.46 7.41 10.14
N VAL A 228 2.59 7.44 8.82
CA VAL A 228 3.67 6.79 8.07
C VAL A 228 4.26 7.75 7.06
N VAL A 229 5.57 7.76 6.91
CA VAL A 229 6.28 8.62 5.96
C VAL A 229 6.15 8.12 4.52
N ILE A 230 5.19 8.68 3.78
CA ILE A 230 4.97 8.33 2.36
C ILE A 230 5.89 9.06 1.39
N ASP A 231 6.46 10.20 1.79
CA ASP A 231 7.57 10.85 1.09
C ASP A 231 8.39 11.74 2.04
N ALA A 232 9.70 11.83 1.81
CA ALA A 232 10.60 12.70 2.54
C ALA A 232 11.56 13.39 1.57
N ARG A 233 11.52 14.71 1.54
CA ARG A 233 12.29 15.52 0.60
C ARG A 233 13.21 16.47 1.35
N ALA A 234 14.46 16.55 0.91
CA ALA A 234 15.48 17.41 1.49
C ALA A 234 16.19 18.22 0.41
N ASP A 235 16.42 19.50 0.73
CA ASP A 235 17.08 20.49 -0.12
C ASP A 235 16.61 20.47 -1.59
N VAL A 236 15.30 20.28 -1.79
CA VAL A 236 14.69 20.38 -3.12
C VAL A 236 14.88 21.79 -3.64
N VAL A 237 15.25 21.91 -4.90
CA VAL A 237 15.36 23.20 -5.59
C VAL A 237 13.99 23.58 -6.13
N PRO A 238 13.33 24.63 -5.60
CA PRO A 238 12.08 25.11 -6.17
C PRO A 238 12.25 25.53 -7.64
N PRO A 239 11.21 25.35 -8.46
CA PRO A 239 11.22 25.68 -9.88
C PRO A 239 11.61 27.15 -10.09
N SER A 240 12.43 27.38 -11.10
CA SER A 240 12.82 28.71 -11.54
C SER A 240 12.54 28.83 -13.03
N THR A 241 11.46 29.48 -13.43
CA THR A 241 11.37 29.94 -14.83
C THR A 241 11.14 31.44 -14.86
N GLY A 242 12.12 32.15 -15.46
CA GLY A 242 12.15 33.61 -15.48
C GLY A 242 13.42 34.32 -15.96
N GLY A 243 14.51 33.63 -16.30
CA GLY A 243 15.54 34.17 -17.21
C GLY A 243 16.96 33.62 -17.01
N THR A 244 17.62 33.26 -18.10
CA THR A 244 19.08 33.01 -18.17
C THR A 244 19.90 34.31 -18.36
N GLY A 245 19.29 35.47 -18.10
CA GLY A 245 19.89 36.80 -18.29
C GLY A 245 20.41 37.38 -16.98
N THR A 246 21.49 38.15 -17.03
CA THR A 246 22.22 38.71 -15.87
C THR A 246 21.49 39.83 -15.10
N ASP A 247 20.16 39.91 -15.15
CA ASP A 247 19.36 40.96 -14.50
C ASP A 247 18.42 40.40 -13.41
N VAL A 248 18.00 41.31 -12.53
CA VAL A 248 17.35 41.20 -11.20
C VAL A 248 16.12 40.24 -11.06
N ASN A 249 15.70 39.54 -12.12
CA ASN A 249 14.50 38.69 -12.16
C ASN A 249 14.75 37.19 -12.39
N VAL A 250 16.00 36.72 -12.37
CA VAL A 250 16.34 35.29 -12.51
C VAL A 250 15.79 34.37 -11.41
N ASN A 251 15.22 34.93 -10.35
CA ASN A 251 14.70 34.19 -9.21
C ASN A 251 13.19 34.32 -9.01
N THR A 252 12.40 34.88 -9.93
CA THR A 252 11.01 35.24 -9.55
C THR A 252 10.11 34.04 -9.23
N GLY A 253 10.31 32.86 -9.85
CA GLY A 253 9.74 31.58 -9.40
C GLY A 253 8.28 31.59 -8.94
N ARG A 254 7.43 32.45 -9.51
CA ARG A 254 6.12 32.79 -8.95
C ARG A 254 5.08 31.78 -9.39
N PHE A 255 4.32 31.22 -8.47
CA PHE A 255 3.18 30.35 -8.78
C PHE A 255 3.54 29.19 -9.72
N LEU A 256 4.77 28.67 -9.56
CA LEU A 256 5.28 27.56 -10.34
C LEU A 256 5.13 26.28 -9.53
N TYR A 257 4.64 25.23 -10.18
CA TYR A 257 4.60 23.91 -9.57
C TYR A 257 6.00 23.33 -9.45
N TYR A 258 6.24 22.68 -8.32
CA TYR A 258 7.47 21.93 -8.11
C TYR A 258 7.62 20.82 -9.16
N ASN A 259 8.86 20.37 -9.35
CA ASN A 259 9.19 19.31 -10.30
C ASN A 259 8.67 19.60 -11.72
N ASP A 260 8.77 20.86 -12.14
CA ASP A 260 8.32 21.36 -13.45
C ASP A 260 6.84 21.06 -13.78
N GLY A 261 6.00 20.88 -12.76
CA GLY A 261 4.58 20.54 -12.91
C GLY A 261 4.27 19.05 -12.80
N GLU A 262 5.26 18.18 -12.92
CA GLU A 262 5.10 16.74 -12.75
C GLU A 262 4.91 16.40 -11.27
N ALA A 263 3.79 15.77 -10.90
CA ALA A 263 3.54 15.43 -9.51
C ALA A 263 4.55 14.41 -8.98
N TYR A 264 4.94 14.56 -7.71
CA TYR A 264 5.78 13.58 -7.03
C TYR A 264 4.98 12.30 -6.75
N GLY A 265 5.41 11.18 -7.31
CA GLY A 265 4.92 9.87 -6.90
C GLY A 265 5.28 9.57 -5.44
N LEU A 266 4.41 8.83 -4.74
CA LEU A 266 4.62 8.43 -3.35
C LEU A 266 5.56 7.22 -3.23
N ALA A 267 6.52 7.30 -2.31
CA ALA A 267 7.64 6.35 -2.17
C ALA A 267 7.29 5.12 -1.32
N GLN A 268 6.56 5.29 -0.20
CA GLN A 268 5.93 4.17 0.50
C GLN A 268 4.52 3.98 -0.02
N ARG A 269 4.44 3.33 -1.18
CA ARG A 269 3.37 2.36 -1.42
C ARG A 269 3.68 1.21 -0.49
N ALA A 270 2.75 0.71 0.30
CA ALA A 270 2.93 -0.66 0.78
C ALA A 270 2.81 -1.55 -0.47
N VAL A 271 3.98 -1.82 -1.06
CA VAL A 271 4.22 -2.39 -2.39
C VAL A 271 3.63 -3.78 -2.51
N GLY A 272 2.99 -3.98 -3.65
CA GLY A 272 2.80 -5.25 -4.34
C GLY A 272 2.28 -4.88 -5.72
N THR A 273 3.17 -4.41 -6.62
CA THR A 273 2.74 -4.13 -8.01
C THR A 273 2.53 -5.40 -8.81
N GLY A 274 2.86 -6.58 -8.25
CA GLY A 274 2.72 -7.89 -8.89
C GLY A 274 3.53 -8.04 -10.17
N GLU A 275 4.47 -7.14 -10.45
CA GLU A 275 5.29 -7.15 -11.67
C GLU A 275 6.78 -7.35 -11.41
N SER A 276 7.22 -7.43 -10.17
CA SER A 276 8.65 -7.42 -9.94
C SER A 276 9.23 -8.84 -10.00
N GLU A 277 10.08 -9.09 -10.99
CA GLU A 277 11.09 -10.16 -10.97
C GLU A 277 11.99 -10.10 -9.71
N ASP A 278 11.86 -9.07 -8.85
CA ASP A 278 12.60 -8.85 -7.60
C ASP A 278 11.97 -9.44 -6.31
N GLY A 279 10.76 -10.02 -6.38
CA GLY A 279 10.12 -10.71 -5.25
C GLY A 279 9.36 -9.80 -4.26
N SER A 280 8.83 -8.66 -4.70
CA SER A 280 8.11 -7.69 -3.87
C SER A 280 6.64 -8.00 -3.51
N ASP A 281 6.22 -9.26 -3.61
CA ASP A 281 4.84 -9.73 -3.45
C ASP A 281 4.32 -9.72 -2.00
N VAL A 282 3.01 -9.62 -1.82
CA VAL A 282 2.39 -9.67 -0.49
C VAL A 282 2.32 -11.12 0.02
N ILE A 283 2.05 -12.08 -0.87
CA ILE A 283 2.27 -13.50 -0.65
C ILE A 283 3.62 -13.85 -1.28
N PRO A 284 4.66 -14.13 -0.47
CA PRO A 284 6.00 -14.31 -1.00
C PRO A 284 6.06 -15.44 -2.03
N ALA A 285 6.75 -15.21 -3.15
CA ALA A 285 6.95 -16.22 -4.17
C ALA A 285 7.58 -17.51 -3.58
N GLY A 286 6.99 -18.65 -3.92
CA GLY A 286 7.42 -19.96 -3.42
C GLY A 286 6.87 -20.36 -2.05
N SER A 287 6.27 -19.44 -1.28
CA SER A 287 5.57 -19.78 -0.05
C SER A 287 4.29 -20.56 -0.37
N PRO A 288 4.07 -21.75 0.22
CA PRO A 288 2.86 -22.51 -0.05
C PRO A 288 1.60 -21.78 0.42
N LEU A 289 0.64 -21.60 -0.47
CA LEU A 289 -0.67 -21.03 -0.14
C LEU A 289 -1.73 -22.13 0.03
N GLU A 290 -2.42 -22.17 1.17
CA GLU A 290 -3.54 -23.06 1.46
C GLU A 290 -4.77 -22.24 1.86
N ILE A 291 -5.93 -22.51 1.26
CA ILE A 291 -7.21 -21.86 1.59
C ILE A 291 -8.22 -22.95 1.95
N ARG A 292 -8.68 -22.97 3.20
CA ARG A 292 -9.61 -23.98 3.71
C ARG A 292 -11.06 -23.64 3.42
N GLU A 293 -11.93 -24.64 3.54
CA GLU A 293 -13.37 -24.50 3.31
C GLU A 293 -13.97 -23.32 4.09
N GLY A 294 -14.81 -22.54 3.40
CA GLY A 294 -15.47 -21.36 3.96
C GLY A 294 -14.55 -20.14 4.15
N ALA A 295 -13.24 -20.27 3.89
CA ALA A 295 -12.30 -19.15 3.92
C ALA A 295 -12.10 -18.56 2.51
N THR A 296 -11.65 -17.31 2.49
CA THR A 296 -11.40 -16.56 1.24
C THR A 296 -10.03 -15.91 1.28
N LEU A 297 -9.25 -16.11 0.22
CA LEU A 297 -8.19 -15.19 -0.15
C LEU A 297 -8.74 -14.24 -1.21
N ASP A 298 -8.85 -12.96 -0.85
CA ASP A 298 -9.29 -11.90 -1.74
C ASP A 298 -8.08 -11.12 -2.29
N VAL A 299 -7.85 -11.22 -3.59
CA VAL A 299 -6.74 -10.57 -4.28
C VAL A 299 -7.28 -9.46 -5.17
N SER A 300 -7.10 -8.21 -4.74
CA SER A 300 -7.60 -7.03 -5.47
C SER A 300 -6.55 -6.36 -6.36
N VAL A 301 -5.31 -6.87 -6.35
CA VAL A 301 -4.18 -6.31 -7.11
C VAL A 301 -3.59 -7.34 -8.07
N ARG A 302 -2.50 -6.97 -8.75
CA ARG A 302 -1.67 -7.95 -9.43
C ARG A 302 -0.84 -8.63 -8.36
N GLU A 303 -1.03 -9.93 -8.20
CA GLU A 303 -0.36 -10.76 -7.20
C GLU A 303 -0.20 -12.14 -7.83
N SER A 304 1.04 -12.52 -8.09
CA SER A 304 1.37 -13.78 -8.71
C SER A 304 1.39 -14.89 -7.68
N ILE A 305 0.81 -16.05 -8.00
CA ILE A 305 0.82 -17.21 -7.11
C ILE A 305 1.58 -18.34 -7.79
N GLY A 306 2.77 -18.63 -7.26
CA GLY A 306 3.63 -19.69 -7.77
C GLY A 306 3.44 -21.06 -7.11
N THR A 307 2.95 -21.12 -5.86
CA THR A 307 2.77 -22.39 -5.14
C THR A 307 1.41 -22.48 -4.45
N LEU A 308 0.59 -23.46 -4.85
CA LEU A 308 -0.71 -23.75 -4.24
C LEU A 308 -0.70 -25.09 -3.52
N ARG A 309 -1.39 -25.16 -2.39
CA ARG A 309 -1.75 -26.38 -1.68
C ARG A 309 -3.26 -26.48 -1.57
N VAL A 310 -3.80 -27.62 -1.99
CA VAL A 310 -5.23 -27.90 -1.94
C VAL A 310 -5.48 -29.22 -1.23
N ASP A 311 -6.32 -29.20 -0.21
CA ASP A 311 -6.91 -30.41 0.36
C ASP A 311 -8.13 -30.82 -0.48
N MET A 312 -8.16 -32.06 -0.94
CA MET A 312 -9.25 -32.55 -1.80
C MET A 312 -10.61 -32.61 -1.09
N LEU A 313 -10.64 -32.63 0.24
CA LEU A 313 -11.89 -32.69 1.00
C LEU A 313 -12.47 -31.31 1.30
N SER A 314 -11.63 -30.27 1.34
CA SER A 314 -12.04 -28.96 1.80
C SER A 314 -11.10 -27.87 1.28
N ALA A 315 -11.60 -27.01 0.40
CA ALA A 315 -10.90 -25.80 0.00
C ALA A 315 -11.87 -24.63 -0.10
N GLY A 316 -11.34 -23.42 0.04
CA GLY A 316 -12.11 -22.19 0.03
C GLY A 316 -12.12 -21.50 -1.32
N THR A 317 -12.15 -20.17 -1.26
CA THR A 317 -12.23 -19.30 -2.44
C THR A 317 -10.96 -18.50 -2.63
N LEU A 318 -10.46 -18.46 -3.86
CA LEU A 318 -9.46 -17.51 -4.35
C LEU A 318 -10.13 -16.57 -5.34
N THR A 319 -10.29 -15.29 -5.02
CA THR A 319 -11.07 -14.37 -5.89
C THR A 319 -10.38 -14.11 -7.22
N LYS A 320 -9.04 -14.13 -7.24
CA LYS A 320 -8.22 -13.98 -8.44
C LYS A 320 -6.95 -14.84 -8.33
N LEU A 321 -6.67 -15.61 -9.38
CA LEU A 321 -5.41 -16.33 -9.57
C LEU A 321 -4.66 -15.71 -10.74
N MET A 322 -3.46 -15.18 -10.51
CA MET A 322 -2.49 -14.92 -11.56
C MET A 322 -1.44 -16.02 -11.51
N ALA A 323 -1.49 -16.94 -12.49
CA ALA A 323 -0.63 -18.11 -12.48
C ALA A 323 0.77 -17.79 -13.00
N GLU A 324 1.80 -18.07 -12.20
CA GLU A 324 3.20 -17.97 -12.65
C GLU A 324 3.56 -19.07 -13.65
N PRO A 325 4.51 -18.82 -14.56
CA PRO A 325 5.17 -19.89 -15.30
C PRO A 325 5.85 -20.88 -14.34
N SER A 326 5.76 -22.19 -14.63
CA SER A 326 6.44 -23.24 -13.84
C SER A 326 6.03 -23.32 -12.36
N GLY A 327 4.82 -22.87 -12.01
CA GLY A 327 4.30 -23.00 -10.64
C GLY A 327 4.14 -24.44 -10.16
N THR A 328 3.82 -24.61 -8.88
CA THR A 328 3.67 -25.93 -8.24
C THR A 328 2.32 -26.04 -7.54
N LEU A 329 1.63 -27.16 -7.76
CA LEU A 329 0.42 -27.54 -7.03
C LEU A 329 0.69 -28.78 -6.18
N TYR A 330 0.45 -28.67 -4.88
CA TYR A 330 0.40 -29.78 -3.94
C TYR A 330 -1.05 -30.15 -3.63
N ILE A 331 -1.38 -31.42 -3.77
CA ILE A 331 -2.70 -31.97 -3.46
C ILE A 331 -2.54 -32.95 -2.30
N VAL A 332 -3.30 -32.73 -1.23
CA VAL A 332 -3.47 -33.73 -0.16
C VAL A 332 -4.60 -34.66 -0.59
N ASN A 333 -4.25 -35.87 -1.01
CA ASN A 333 -5.16 -36.81 -1.65
C ASN A 333 -5.76 -37.78 -0.62
N ALA A 334 -6.69 -37.29 0.19
CA ALA A 334 -7.40 -38.11 1.17
C ALA A 334 -8.32 -39.21 0.57
N GLY A 335 -8.50 -39.25 -0.76
CA GLY A 335 -9.46 -40.11 -1.46
C GLY A 335 -8.86 -41.21 -2.35
N GLY A 336 -7.54 -41.27 -2.50
CA GLY A 336 -6.84 -42.27 -3.32
C GLY A 336 -7.08 -42.20 -4.84
N GLN A 337 -7.65 -41.11 -5.35
CA GLN A 337 -7.92 -40.90 -6.79
C GLN A 337 -6.72 -40.25 -7.49
N SER A 338 -6.31 -40.72 -8.68
CA SER A 338 -5.10 -40.24 -9.35
C SER A 338 -5.32 -39.38 -10.61
N SER A 339 -6.55 -39.22 -11.10
CA SER A 339 -6.85 -38.42 -12.31
C SER A 339 -8.35 -38.07 -12.45
N GLY A 340 -8.68 -37.05 -13.24
CA GLY A 340 -10.08 -36.62 -13.46
C GLY A 340 -10.67 -35.87 -12.27
N LEU A 341 -9.80 -35.31 -11.44
CA LEU A 341 -10.15 -34.68 -10.17
C LEU A 341 -10.54 -33.22 -10.40
N VAL A 342 -11.72 -32.86 -9.92
CA VAL A 342 -12.13 -31.45 -9.75
C VAL A 342 -11.77 -31.08 -8.32
N LEU A 343 -10.91 -30.07 -8.17
CA LEU A 343 -10.46 -29.61 -6.86
C LEU A 343 -11.49 -28.64 -6.28
N PRO A 344 -11.78 -28.71 -4.97
CA PRO A 344 -12.81 -27.87 -4.33
C PRO A 344 -12.41 -26.38 -4.22
N LEU A 345 -11.26 -25.97 -4.75
CA LEU A 345 -10.81 -24.59 -4.74
C LEU A 345 -11.59 -23.81 -5.82
N THR A 346 -12.38 -22.84 -5.37
CA THR A 346 -13.11 -21.94 -6.28
C THR A 346 -12.19 -20.79 -6.70
N ILE A 347 -12.06 -20.56 -8.01
CA ILE A 347 -11.29 -19.44 -8.58
C ILE A 347 -12.26 -18.48 -9.24
N GLY A 348 -12.36 -17.25 -8.72
CA GLY A 348 -13.26 -16.24 -9.27
C GLY A 348 -12.83 -15.74 -10.65
N SER A 349 -11.55 -15.39 -10.80
CA SER A 349 -10.95 -14.96 -12.06
C SER A 349 -9.54 -15.55 -12.25
N LEU A 350 -9.13 -15.76 -13.50
CA LEU A 350 -7.84 -16.37 -13.85
C LEU A 350 -7.12 -15.54 -14.91
N GLU A 351 -5.90 -15.11 -14.59
CA GLU A 351 -4.90 -14.59 -15.53
C GLU A 351 -3.75 -15.60 -15.69
N GLY A 352 -3.06 -15.57 -16.83
CA GLY A 352 -1.98 -16.53 -17.10
C GLY A 352 -2.48 -17.96 -17.32
N ARG A 353 -3.69 -18.12 -17.88
CA ARG A 353 -4.31 -19.45 -18.13
C ARG A 353 -3.38 -20.42 -18.86
N ASP A 354 -2.60 -19.93 -19.81
CA ASP A 354 -1.66 -20.73 -20.61
C ASP A 354 -0.48 -21.27 -19.78
N HIS A 355 -0.17 -20.65 -18.64
CA HIS A 355 0.90 -21.08 -17.74
C HIS A 355 0.53 -22.33 -16.94
N LEU A 356 -0.76 -22.58 -16.67
CA LEU A 356 -1.22 -23.73 -15.87
C LEU A 356 -0.76 -25.09 -16.44
N GLY A 357 -0.57 -25.19 -17.76
CA GLY A 357 -0.06 -26.41 -18.40
C GLY A 357 1.39 -26.75 -18.05
N SER A 358 2.16 -25.77 -17.57
CA SER A 358 3.57 -25.91 -17.16
C SER A 358 3.76 -26.30 -15.69
N TRP A 359 2.70 -26.23 -14.89
CA TRP A 359 2.81 -26.43 -13.45
C TRP A 359 3.17 -27.87 -13.08
N ALA A 360 4.04 -28.02 -12.08
CA ALA A 360 4.33 -29.31 -11.47
C ALA A 360 3.20 -29.68 -10.49
N VAL A 361 2.67 -30.90 -10.60
CA VAL A 361 1.63 -31.39 -9.69
C VAL A 361 2.20 -32.49 -8.81
N TYR A 362 2.00 -32.38 -7.52
CA TYR A 362 2.35 -33.38 -6.51
C TYR A 362 1.08 -33.82 -5.78
N MET A 363 0.89 -35.13 -5.64
CA MET A 363 -0.15 -35.70 -4.78
C MET A 363 0.54 -36.48 -3.66
N ASP A 364 0.25 -36.13 -2.41
CA ASP A 364 0.87 -36.74 -1.22
C ASP A 364 2.41 -36.80 -1.32
N GLY A 365 3.00 -35.73 -1.86
CA GLY A 365 4.44 -35.61 -2.07
C GLY A 365 5.00 -36.31 -3.31
N VAL A 366 4.19 -37.06 -4.05
CA VAL A 366 4.61 -37.77 -5.27
C VAL A 366 4.29 -36.94 -6.51
N ARG A 367 5.32 -36.66 -7.32
CA ARG A 367 5.18 -35.93 -8.58
C ARG A 367 4.32 -36.73 -9.58
N GLN A 368 3.31 -36.08 -10.12
CA GLN A 368 2.41 -36.64 -11.12
C GLN A 368 2.91 -36.27 -12.51
N ASN A 369 3.29 -37.28 -13.30
CA ASN A 369 3.71 -37.11 -14.68
C ASN A 369 2.51 -37.29 -15.62
N GLY A 370 2.51 -36.61 -16.77
CA GLY A 370 1.46 -36.77 -17.77
C GLY A 370 0.12 -36.15 -17.38
N VAL A 371 0.11 -35.20 -16.44
CA VAL A 371 -1.08 -34.42 -16.06
C VAL A 371 -0.87 -32.93 -16.30
N SER A 372 -1.94 -32.18 -16.51
CA SER A 372 -1.95 -30.72 -16.66
C SER A 372 -3.14 -30.12 -15.91
N LEU A 373 -3.00 -28.86 -15.51
CA LEU A 373 -4.06 -28.10 -14.86
C LEU A 373 -4.85 -27.28 -15.88
N SER A 374 -6.16 -27.16 -15.64
CA SER A 374 -7.05 -26.23 -16.33
C SER A 374 -8.12 -25.72 -15.35
N VAL A 375 -8.89 -24.71 -15.74
CA VAL A 375 -10.06 -24.24 -14.97
C VAL A 375 -11.32 -24.46 -15.79
N ASN A 376 -12.31 -25.14 -15.20
CA ASN A 376 -13.59 -25.44 -15.86
C ASN A 376 -14.53 -24.23 -15.93
N ALA A 377 -15.71 -24.40 -16.53
CA ALA A 377 -16.70 -23.33 -16.69
C ALA A 377 -17.25 -22.80 -15.36
N ASP A 378 -17.19 -23.60 -14.31
CA ASP A 378 -17.67 -23.26 -12.97
C ASP A 378 -16.58 -22.63 -12.08
N GLY A 379 -15.38 -22.40 -12.62
CA GLY A 379 -14.27 -21.76 -11.91
C GLY A 379 -13.42 -22.70 -11.04
N TYR A 380 -13.62 -24.01 -11.11
CA TYR A 380 -12.81 -24.98 -10.37
C TYR A 380 -11.54 -25.39 -11.13
N LEU A 381 -10.45 -25.57 -10.39
CA LEU A 381 -9.22 -26.16 -10.90
C LEU A 381 -9.45 -27.66 -11.19
N VAL A 382 -9.07 -28.11 -12.38
CA VAL A 382 -9.24 -29.50 -12.84
C VAL A 382 -7.89 -30.08 -13.21
N LEU A 383 -7.64 -31.29 -12.72
CA LEU A 383 -6.49 -32.09 -13.13
C LEU A 383 -6.87 -33.04 -14.26
N GLN A 384 -6.23 -32.86 -15.41
CA GLN A 384 -6.49 -33.66 -16.62
C GLN A 384 -5.25 -34.43 -17.03
N THR A 385 -5.42 -35.57 -17.68
CA THR A 385 -4.32 -36.24 -18.38
C THR A 385 -3.87 -35.40 -19.56
N LYS A 386 -2.55 -35.28 -19.77
CA LYS A 386 -2.00 -34.66 -20.98
C LYS A 386 -2.45 -35.50 -22.16
N GLY A 387 -3.15 -34.88 -23.11
CA GLY A 387 -3.62 -35.58 -24.31
C GLY A 387 -2.46 -36.26 -25.03
N THR A 388 -2.67 -37.51 -25.45
CA THR A 388 -1.75 -38.17 -26.37
C THR A 388 -1.80 -37.41 -27.69
N LEU A 389 -0.67 -36.86 -28.15
CA LEU A 389 -0.50 -36.43 -29.54
C LEU A 389 -0.68 -37.68 -30.42
N ILE A 390 -1.86 -37.88 -30.99
CA ILE A 390 -2.04 -38.85 -32.06
C ILE A 390 -1.47 -38.19 -33.31
N THR A 391 -0.20 -38.48 -33.62
CA THR A 391 0.33 -38.22 -34.95
C THR A 391 -0.33 -39.21 -35.90
N VAL A 392 -1.30 -38.75 -36.69
CA VAL A 392 -1.80 -39.51 -37.83
C VAL A 392 -0.70 -39.47 -38.89
N GLN A 393 -0.07 -40.62 -39.16
CA GLN A 393 0.87 -40.79 -40.27
C GLN A 393 0.13 -40.88 -41.61
#